data_AF-A0A0M9DP28-F1
#
_entry.id   AF-A0A0M9DP28-F1
#
_cell.length_a   1.000
_cell.length_b   1.000
_cell.length_c   1.000
_cell.angle_alpha   90.00
_cell.angle_beta   90.00
_cell.angle_gamma   90.00
#
_symmetry.space_group_name_H-M   'P 1'
#
loop_
_entity.id
_entity.type
_entity.pdbx_description
1 polymer ?
#
loop_
_entity_poly.entity_id
_entity_poly.type
_entity_poly.pdbx_seq_one_letter_code
_entity_poly.pdbx_strand_id
1 'polypeptide(L)'
;MLLFLLETEGWYKLDWFLPKTWKEYVWQNPIWLYTIPFLLLLPFFRWLLALPIKQKFEMVLPQNITKLRKRTWLRFIPDGILMLCLCLIAIALARPQKVNEKIERYSEGIDIVLALDISESMLYEDYSPNRLQVCIETAKKFIESRLYEDRISLVVFSGEAFTLVPLTTDYDLLKQYLSQEVQINMTESEGTALGDALAVSINRLEQSNAKSKVVILLSDGDNNAGKVQPLEACQIAKEKQIKIYSIIAASRNEQVPYGKDALGKPAMYENSIDEATMKQMATTTQGAFFRADDAISLQKAFDKISTYEKSEIMEINYVQSKDYYRIYLIWAFIVFLFWLMLKTTFMNNALED
;
A
#
# COMPACT_ATOMS: atom_id res chain seq x y z
N MET A 1 8.70 -22.70 -19.70
CA MET A 1 8.72 -21.46 -18.89
C MET A 1 9.43 -20.30 -19.59
N LEU A 2 10.67 -20.46 -20.08
CA LEU A 2 11.43 -19.37 -20.74
C LEU A 2 10.76 -18.87 -22.04
N LEU A 3 10.28 -19.78 -22.90
CA LEU A 3 9.55 -19.45 -24.13
C LEU A 3 8.20 -18.77 -23.88
N PHE A 4 7.50 -19.15 -22.80
CA PHE A 4 6.20 -18.59 -22.43
C PHE A 4 6.30 -17.14 -21.91
N LEU A 5 7.38 -16.79 -21.20
CA LEU A 5 7.67 -15.41 -20.80
C LEU A 5 8.09 -14.53 -21.97
N LEU A 6 8.62 -15.13 -23.05
CA LEU A 6 9.05 -14.39 -24.23
C LEU A 6 7.88 -13.97 -25.11
N GLU A 7 6.89 -14.86 -25.26
CA GLU A 7 5.68 -14.58 -26.03
C GLU A 7 4.88 -13.41 -25.44
N THR A 8 4.90 -13.25 -24.11
CA THR A 8 4.20 -12.17 -23.41
C THR A 8 4.92 -10.81 -23.47
N GLU A 9 6.24 -10.78 -23.69
CA GLU A 9 7.03 -9.54 -23.71
C GLU A 9 7.21 -8.94 -25.11
N GLY A 10 6.82 -9.64 -26.18
CA GLY A 10 6.92 -9.10 -27.55
C GLY A 10 8.35 -8.72 -27.95
N TRP A 11 9.33 -9.56 -27.60
CA TRP A 11 10.77 -9.33 -27.81
C TRP A 11 11.16 -9.04 -29.28
N TYR A 12 10.35 -9.49 -30.23
CA TYR A 12 10.54 -9.32 -31.68
C TYR A 12 10.21 -7.91 -32.19
N LYS A 13 9.56 -7.05 -31.39
CA LYS A 13 9.21 -5.68 -31.79
C LYS A 13 10.48 -4.82 -31.94
N LEU A 14 10.57 -4.04 -33.01
CA LEU A 14 11.68 -3.10 -33.20
C LEU A 14 11.60 -1.88 -32.26
N ASP A 15 10.46 -1.70 -31.59
CA ASP A 15 10.23 -0.59 -30.65
C ASP A 15 11.23 -0.56 -29.48
N TRP A 16 11.84 -1.70 -29.16
CA TRP A 16 12.87 -1.80 -28.12
C TRP A 16 14.12 -0.97 -28.42
N PHE A 17 14.40 -0.70 -29.69
CA PHE A 17 15.57 0.08 -30.12
C PHE A 17 15.26 1.56 -30.36
N LEU A 18 14.00 1.99 -30.16
CA LEU A 18 13.61 3.39 -30.32
C LEU A 18 14.12 4.25 -29.15
N PRO A 19 14.57 5.49 -29.40
CA PRO A 19 14.99 6.41 -28.34
C PRO A 19 13.91 6.69 -27.29
N LYS A 20 12.63 6.59 -27.66
CA LYS A 20 11.50 6.72 -26.73
C LYS A 20 11.57 5.67 -25.61
N THR A 21 11.79 4.42 -25.98
CA THR A 21 11.88 3.30 -25.05
C THR A 21 13.08 3.41 -24.13
N TRP A 22 14.22 3.91 -24.65
CA TRP A 22 15.42 4.10 -23.84
C TRP A 22 15.31 5.23 -22.82
N LYS A 23 14.51 6.26 -23.12
CA LYS A 23 14.20 7.34 -22.16
C LYS A 23 13.31 6.87 -21.01
N GLU A 24 12.50 5.84 -21.22
CA GLU A 24 11.65 5.24 -20.18
C GLU A 24 12.44 4.28 -19.26
N TYR A 25 13.68 3.93 -19.59
CA TYR A 25 14.46 3.02 -18.76
C TYR A 25 15.18 3.74 -17.62
N VAL A 26 15.11 3.10 -16.46
CA VAL A 26 16.06 3.28 -15.37
C VAL A 26 17.16 2.24 -15.54
N TRP A 27 18.40 2.68 -15.67
CA TRP A 27 19.57 1.81 -15.87
C TRP A 27 20.18 1.48 -14.51
N GLN A 28 20.15 0.21 -14.10
CA GLN A 28 20.72 -0.18 -12.81
C GLN A 28 22.25 -0.08 -12.81
N ASN A 29 22.90 -0.41 -13.93
CA ASN A 29 24.35 -0.38 -14.07
C ASN A 29 24.79 0.47 -15.28
N PRO A 30 24.69 1.82 -15.21
CA PRO A 30 24.96 2.69 -16.36
C PRO A 30 26.42 2.64 -16.85
N ILE A 31 27.34 2.14 -16.02
CA ILE A 31 28.77 1.98 -16.34
C ILE A 31 28.97 1.20 -17.65
N TRP A 32 28.14 0.18 -17.89
CA TRP A 32 28.24 -0.64 -19.11
C TRP A 32 27.88 0.13 -20.39
N LEU A 33 27.05 1.18 -20.31
CA LEU A 33 26.73 2.00 -21.50
C LEU A 33 27.94 2.78 -22.00
N TYR A 34 28.84 3.22 -21.12
CA TYR A 34 30.07 3.90 -21.51
C TYR A 34 31.07 2.99 -22.22
N THR A 35 30.88 1.66 -22.18
CA THR A 35 31.72 0.72 -22.93
C THR A 35 31.37 0.68 -24.42
N ILE A 36 30.16 1.08 -24.81
CA ILE A 36 29.67 1.02 -26.20
C ILE A 36 30.55 1.86 -27.16
N PRO A 37 30.89 3.14 -26.86
CA PRO A 37 31.81 3.91 -27.70
C PRO A 37 33.19 3.27 -27.81
N PHE A 38 33.71 2.71 -26.71
CA PHE A 38 35.03 2.06 -26.72
C PHE A 38 35.03 0.80 -27.61
N LEU A 39 33.97 0.00 -27.52
CA LEU A 39 33.76 -1.15 -28.38
C LEU A 39 33.76 -0.73 -29.86
N LEU A 40 32.98 0.28 -30.24
CA LEU A 40 32.91 0.78 -31.62
C LEU A 40 34.25 1.29 -32.16
N LEU A 41 35.17 1.74 -31.30
CA LEU A 41 36.51 2.21 -31.67
C LEU A 41 37.54 1.09 -31.84
N LEU A 42 37.32 -0.12 -31.30
CA LEU A 42 38.24 -1.25 -31.44
C LEU A 42 38.67 -1.57 -32.90
N PRO A 43 37.78 -1.62 -33.90
CA PRO A 43 38.18 -1.89 -35.28
C PRO A 43 39.00 -0.73 -35.87
N PHE A 44 38.72 0.51 -35.45
CA PHE A 44 39.51 1.68 -35.83
C PHE A 44 40.92 1.62 -35.22
N PHE A 45 41.05 1.25 -33.94
CA PHE A 45 42.35 1.04 -33.30
C PHE A 45 43.12 -0.13 -33.91
N ARG A 46 42.45 -1.23 -34.23
CA ARG A 46 43.06 -2.36 -34.95
C ARG A 46 43.55 -1.92 -36.32
N TRP A 47 42.79 -1.10 -37.05
CA TRP A 47 43.20 -0.52 -38.32
C TRP A 47 44.40 0.45 -38.16
N LEU A 48 44.39 1.31 -37.14
CA LEU A 48 45.47 2.25 -36.83
C LEU A 48 46.78 1.53 -36.47
N LEU A 49 46.70 0.46 -35.67
CA LEU A 49 47.85 -0.38 -35.32
C LEU A 49 48.33 -1.26 -36.48
N ALA A 50 47.44 -1.59 -37.41
CA ALA A 50 47.76 -2.29 -38.66
C ALA A 50 48.29 -1.35 -39.76
N LEU A 51 48.38 -0.04 -39.50
CA LEU A 51 49.11 0.85 -40.41
C LEU A 51 50.58 0.42 -40.40
N PRO A 52 51.17 0.14 -41.56
CA PRO A 52 52.54 -0.34 -41.63
C PRO A 52 53.45 0.75 -41.04
N ILE A 53 54.08 0.46 -39.89
CA ILE A 53 55.29 1.16 -39.47
C ILE A 53 56.27 0.89 -40.61
N LYS A 54 56.57 1.90 -41.43
CA LYS A 54 57.32 1.82 -42.69
C LYS A 54 58.53 0.88 -42.60
N GLN A 55 58.32 -0.40 -42.84
CA GLN A 55 59.38 -1.33 -43.18
C GLN A 55 59.51 -1.23 -44.70
N LYS A 56 60.57 -0.56 -45.14
CA LYS A 56 60.96 -0.47 -46.55
C LYS A 56 61.23 -1.88 -47.06
N PHE A 57 60.21 -2.52 -47.62
CA PHE A 57 60.40 -3.63 -48.54
C PHE A 57 60.25 -3.08 -49.95
N GLU A 58 61.35 -3.04 -50.70
CA GLU A 58 61.34 -2.84 -52.15
C GLU A 58 60.64 -4.05 -52.78
N MET A 59 59.36 -3.90 -53.08
CA MET A 59 58.60 -4.84 -53.90
C MET A 59 58.37 -4.20 -55.27
N VAL A 60 58.82 -4.90 -56.31
CA VAL A 60 58.51 -4.61 -57.71
C VAL A 60 57.00 -4.77 -57.89
N LEU A 61 56.29 -3.66 -58.09
CA LEU A 61 54.84 -3.60 -58.28
C LEU A 61 54.48 -3.97 -59.74
N PRO A 62 53.60 -4.95 -59.99
CA PRO A 62 52.89 -5.03 -61.26
C PRO A 62 51.90 -3.86 -61.36
N GLN A 63 51.93 -3.13 -62.47
CA GLN A 63 51.24 -1.86 -62.72
C GLN A 63 49.71 -1.95 -62.90
N ASN A 64 48.99 -2.75 -62.12
CA ASN A 64 47.53 -2.81 -62.20
C ASN A 64 46.87 -3.03 -60.83
N ILE A 65 46.84 -1.98 -60.01
CA ILE A 65 46.04 -1.93 -58.78
C ILE A 65 45.22 -0.64 -58.76
N THR A 66 44.21 -0.55 -59.63
CA THR A 66 43.20 0.51 -59.57
C THR A 66 41.82 -0.01 -59.93
N LYS A 67 41.32 -0.99 -59.17
CA LYS A 67 39.87 -1.09 -58.91
C LYS A 67 39.68 -1.44 -57.45
N LEU A 68 39.42 -0.43 -56.62
CA LEU A 68 38.79 -0.60 -55.31
C LEU A 68 37.44 -1.28 -55.54
N ARG A 69 37.45 -2.61 -55.56
CA ARG A 69 36.27 -3.43 -55.82
C ARG A 69 35.39 -3.25 -54.58
N LYS A 70 34.10 -2.92 -54.76
CA LYS A 70 33.10 -2.88 -53.67
C LYS A 70 33.10 -4.15 -52.79
N ARG A 71 33.66 -5.25 -53.31
CA ARG A 71 33.91 -6.53 -52.62
C ARG A 71 34.87 -6.44 -51.42
N THR A 72 35.80 -5.47 -51.38
CA THR A 72 36.73 -5.29 -50.25
C THR A 72 36.02 -4.81 -48.98
N TRP A 73 34.91 -4.07 -49.12
CA TRP A 73 34.09 -3.64 -47.98
C TRP A 73 33.31 -4.78 -47.32
N LEU A 74 33.04 -5.87 -48.05
CA LEU A 74 32.37 -7.05 -47.49
C LEU A 74 33.24 -7.73 -46.40
N ARG A 75 34.56 -7.52 -46.38
CA ARG A 75 35.45 -8.04 -45.34
C ARG A 75 35.16 -7.48 -43.95
N PHE A 76 34.62 -6.26 -43.86
CA PHE A 76 34.31 -5.62 -42.58
C PHE A 76 32.92 -5.99 -42.03
N ILE A 77 32.10 -6.69 -42.82
CA ILE A 77 30.74 -7.07 -42.42
C ILE A 77 30.77 -8.01 -41.19
N PRO A 78 31.58 -9.08 -41.13
CA PRO A 78 31.64 -9.93 -39.93
C PRO A 78 32.10 -9.16 -38.69
N ASP A 79 33.10 -8.29 -38.80
CA ASP A 79 33.58 -7.49 -37.67
C ASP A 79 32.52 -6.49 -37.18
N GLY A 80 31.76 -5.88 -38.10
CA GLY A 80 30.65 -5.00 -37.76
C GLY A 80 29.50 -5.71 -37.04
N ILE A 81 29.18 -6.94 -37.45
CA ILE A 81 28.12 -7.75 -36.80
C ILE A 81 28.56 -8.22 -35.41
N LEU A 82 29.84 -8.61 -35.24
CA LEU A 82 30.39 -8.91 -33.93
C LEU A 82 30.31 -7.69 -33.00
N MET A 83 30.59 -6.50 -33.54
CA MET A 83 30.51 -5.27 -32.76
C MET A 83 29.08 -4.98 -32.30
N LEU A 84 28.11 -5.13 -33.20
CA LEU A 84 26.70 -4.99 -32.87
C LEU A 84 26.29 -5.96 -31.76
N CYS A 85 26.76 -7.21 -31.80
CA CYS A 85 26.54 -8.20 -30.73
C CYS A 85 27.10 -7.71 -29.38
N LEU A 86 28.34 -7.22 -29.35
CA LEU A 86 28.95 -6.72 -28.12
C LEU A 86 28.23 -5.50 -27.54
N CYS A 87 27.75 -4.59 -28.40
CA CYS A 87 26.92 -3.46 -27.97
C CYS A 87 25.60 -3.93 -27.34
N LEU A 88 24.94 -4.94 -27.91
CA LEU A 88 23.69 -5.49 -27.35
C LEU A 88 23.93 -6.17 -25.99
N ILE A 89 25.06 -6.86 -25.82
CA ILE A 89 25.46 -7.44 -24.53
C ILE A 89 25.71 -6.34 -23.50
N ALA A 90 26.40 -5.25 -23.87
CA ALA A 90 26.63 -4.13 -22.98
C ALA A 90 25.31 -3.48 -22.52
N ILE A 91 24.32 -3.33 -23.42
CA ILE A 91 22.98 -2.84 -23.07
C ILE A 91 22.27 -3.83 -22.12
N ALA A 92 22.38 -5.14 -22.34
CA ALA A 92 21.80 -6.13 -21.44
C ALA A 92 22.44 -6.08 -20.04
N LEU A 93 23.77 -5.92 -19.95
CA LEU A 93 24.49 -5.79 -18.68
C LEU A 93 24.19 -4.49 -17.93
N ALA A 94 23.86 -3.41 -18.66
CA ALA A 94 23.38 -2.17 -18.08
C ALA A 94 22.02 -2.34 -17.37
N ARG A 95 21.35 -3.47 -17.62
CA ARG A 95 20.12 -3.94 -16.99
C ARG A 95 19.00 -2.89 -17.07
N PRO A 96 18.42 -2.68 -18.25
CA PRO A 96 17.33 -1.71 -18.45
C PRO A 96 16.10 -2.17 -17.67
N GLN A 97 15.58 -1.30 -16.82
CA GLN A 97 14.38 -1.53 -16.03
C GLN A 97 13.32 -0.50 -16.38
N LYS A 98 12.05 -0.92 -16.50
CA LYS A 98 10.94 0.03 -16.44
C LYS A 98 10.35 -0.02 -15.03
N VAL A 99 10.20 1.15 -14.44
CA VAL A 99 9.49 1.30 -13.18
C VAL A 99 8.01 1.36 -13.53
N ASN A 100 7.26 0.30 -13.19
CA ASN A 100 5.81 0.41 -13.23
C ASN A 100 5.38 1.28 -12.04
N GLU A 101 4.39 2.14 -12.26
CA GLU A 101 3.83 2.97 -11.19
C GLU A 101 3.41 2.09 -10.00
N LYS A 102 3.56 2.70 -8.82
CA LYS A 102 3.29 2.17 -7.48
C LYS A 102 2.20 1.11 -7.50
N ILE A 103 2.56 -0.13 -7.19
CA ILE A 103 1.55 -1.14 -6.89
C ILE A 103 1.18 -0.91 -5.43
N GLU A 104 0.06 -0.25 -5.20
CA GLU A 104 -0.59 -0.19 -3.90
C GLU A 104 -0.93 -1.64 -3.50
N ARG A 105 -0.08 -2.25 -2.68
CA ARG A 105 -0.36 -3.56 -2.08
C ARG A 105 -0.91 -3.32 -0.68
N TYR A 106 -2.23 -3.31 -0.55
CA TYR A 106 -2.94 -3.42 0.72
C TYR A 106 -2.49 -4.73 1.38
N SER A 107 -1.96 -4.66 2.61
CA SER A 107 -1.41 -5.86 3.26
C SER A 107 -1.53 -5.88 4.79
N GLU A 108 -1.96 -4.81 5.43
CA GLU A 108 -2.09 -4.79 6.88
C GLU A 108 -3.46 -4.21 7.23
N GLY A 109 -4.38 -5.12 7.56
CA GLY A 109 -5.63 -4.75 8.20
C GLY A 109 -5.36 -4.09 9.55
N ILE A 110 -6.31 -3.26 9.97
CA ILE A 110 -6.27 -2.56 11.24
C ILE A 110 -6.97 -3.34 12.33
N ASP A 111 -6.47 -3.18 13.55
CA ASP A 111 -7.14 -3.69 14.73
C ASP A 111 -7.98 -2.60 15.38
N ILE A 112 -9.27 -2.86 15.45
CA ILE A 112 -10.30 -1.92 15.91
C ILE A 112 -10.97 -2.52 17.15
N VAL A 113 -11.05 -1.74 18.23
CA VAL A 113 -12.00 -2.03 19.32
C VAL A 113 -13.17 -1.07 19.21
N LEU A 114 -14.38 -1.60 19.06
CA LEU A 114 -15.62 -0.86 19.22
C LEU A 114 -16.02 -0.94 20.69
N ALA A 115 -15.93 0.17 21.41
CA ALA A 115 -16.38 0.30 22.79
C ALA A 115 -17.74 0.99 22.81
N LEU A 116 -18.78 0.26 23.22
CA LEU A 116 -20.17 0.72 23.22
C LEU A 116 -20.67 0.94 24.64
N ASP A 117 -21.18 2.13 24.89
CA ASP A 117 -21.90 2.47 26.11
C ASP A 117 -23.28 1.79 26.12
N ILE A 118 -23.58 1.08 27.21
CA ILE A 118 -24.87 0.41 27.46
C ILE A 118 -25.53 0.92 28.75
N SER A 119 -25.15 2.11 29.22
CA SER A 119 -25.80 2.81 30.34
C SER A 119 -27.25 3.19 30.03
N GLU A 120 -28.02 3.52 31.06
CA GLU A 120 -29.44 3.83 30.93
C GLU A 120 -29.72 5.03 30.03
N SER A 121 -28.84 6.04 30.02
CA SER A 121 -28.98 7.23 29.18
C SER A 121 -28.87 6.92 27.68
N MET A 122 -28.34 5.76 27.30
CA MET A 122 -28.37 5.26 25.93
C MET A 122 -29.75 4.74 25.48
N LEU A 123 -30.73 4.65 26.40
CA LEU A 123 -32.15 4.40 26.07
C LEU A 123 -32.93 5.65 25.66
N TYR A 124 -32.34 6.83 25.78
CA TYR A 124 -33.03 8.06 25.44
C TYR A 124 -33.45 8.08 23.97
N GLU A 125 -34.66 8.62 23.74
CA GLU A 125 -35.39 8.57 22.47
C GLU A 125 -35.19 9.85 21.63
N ASP A 126 -34.15 10.63 21.93
CA ASP A 126 -33.70 11.73 21.06
C ASP A 126 -33.17 11.20 19.72
N TYR A 127 -32.77 9.93 19.70
CA TYR A 127 -32.56 9.14 18.50
C TYR A 127 -33.72 8.15 18.37
N SER A 128 -34.18 7.90 17.14
CA SER A 128 -35.25 6.91 16.91
C SER A 128 -34.67 5.54 16.51
N PRO A 129 -34.99 4.44 17.20
CA PRO A 129 -35.90 4.35 18.37
C PRO A 129 -35.26 4.76 19.71
N ASN A 130 -33.95 4.58 19.88
CA ASN A 130 -33.15 5.12 20.99
C ASN A 130 -31.66 5.21 20.57
N ARG A 131 -30.83 5.86 21.38
CA ARG A 131 -29.39 6.05 21.08
C ARG A 131 -28.66 4.73 20.87
N LEU A 132 -28.85 3.75 21.77
CA LEU A 132 -28.17 2.45 21.70
C LEU A 132 -28.47 1.72 20.40
N GLN A 133 -29.74 1.63 20.01
CA GLN A 133 -30.15 0.91 18.81
C GLN A 133 -29.59 1.55 17.54
N VAL A 134 -29.56 2.90 17.49
CA VAL A 134 -28.94 3.62 16.38
C VAL A 134 -27.42 3.42 16.36
N CYS A 135 -26.76 3.35 17.52
CA CYS A 135 -25.34 3.03 17.62
C CYS A 135 -25.04 1.61 17.11
N ILE A 136 -25.83 0.62 17.53
CA ILE A 136 -25.75 -0.78 17.07
C ILE A 136 -25.89 -0.87 15.56
N GLU A 137 -26.95 -0.28 14.99
CA GLU A 137 -27.20 -0.32 13.54
C GLU A 137 -26.11 0.41 12.76
N THR A 138 -25.56 1.50 13.29
CA THR A 138 -24.46 2.22 12.64
C THR A 138 -23.14 1.44 12.73
N ALA A 139 -22.86 0.81 13.87
CA ALA A 139 -21.69 -0.05 14.05
C ALA A 139 -21.75 -1.27 13.12
N LYS A 140 -22.93 -1.86 12.89
CA LYS A 140 -23.13 -2.93 11.90
C LYS A 140 -22.80 -2.48 10.49
N LYS A 141 -23.34 -1.33 10.05
CA LYS A 141 -23.00 -0.75 8.74
C LYS A 141 -21.51 -0.47 8.59
N PHE A 142 -20.88 0.01 9.66
CA PHE A 142 -19.45 0.21 9.69
C PHE A 142 -18.69 -1.10 9.48
N ILE A 143 -19.03 -2.18 10.19
CA ILE A 143 -18.43 -3.51 10.02
C ILE A 143 -18.64 -4.02 8.59
N GLU A 144 -19.83 -3.88 8.03
CA GLU A 144 -20.15 -4.28 6.64
C GLU A 144 -19.33 -3.53 5.58
N SER A 145 -18.95 -2.29 5.87
CA SER A 145 -18.13 -1.48 4.96
C SER A 145 -16.64 -1.84 4.96
N ARG A 146 -16.20 -2.72 5.88
CA ARG A 146 -14.79 -3.12 6.00
C ARG A 146 -14.39 -4.19 5.01
N LEU A 147 -13.12 -4.13 4.61
CA LEU A 147 -12.48 -5.19 3.82
C LEU A 147 -12.15 -6.35 4.76
N TYR A 148 -12.12 -7.59 4.27
CA TYR A 148 -11.97 -8.83 5.07
C TYR A 148 -10.61 -8.99 5.81
N GLU A 149 -9.83 -7.92 5.95
CA GLU A 149 -8.50 -7.92 6.60
C GLU A 149 -8.51 -7.23 7.98
N ASP A 150 -9.47 -6.34 8.26
CA ASP A 150 -9.57 -5.63 9.53
C ASP A 150 -10.03 -6.59 10.64
N ARG A 151 -9.41 -6.53 11.83
CA ARG A 151 -9.87 -7.28 13.00
C ARG A 151 -10.61 -6.36 13.93
N ILE A 152 -11.80 -6.78 14.34
CA ILE A 152 -12.67 -5.96 15.19
C ILE A 152 -12.96 -6.73 16.48
N SER A 153 -12.91 -6.03 17.60
CA SER A 153 -13.33 -6.51 18.92
C SER A 153 -14.50 -5.65 19.42
N LEU A 154 -15.42 -6.27 20.15
CA LEU A 154 -16.52 -5.57 20.80
C LEU A 154 -16.29 -5.53 22.31
N VAL A 155 -16.30 -4.32 22.85
CA VAL A 155 -16.29 -4.02 24.28
C VAL A 155 -17.60 -3.31 24.59
N VAL A 156 -18.26 -3.69 25.68
CA VAL A 156 -19.41 -2.97 26.20
C VAL A 156 -19.11 -2.49 27.60
N PHE A 157 -19.73 -1.38 27.99
CA PHE A 157 -19.53 -0.82 29.32
C PHE A 157 -20.75 -0.05 29.82
N SER A 158 -20.93 -0.08 31.14
CA SER A 158 -21.77 0.81 31.92
C SER A 158 -20.97 1.18 33.18
N GLY A 159 -21.38 0.82 34.40
CA GLY A 159 -20.59 1.00 35.62
C GLY A 159 -19.31 0.14 35.66
N GLU A 160 -19.23 -0.89 34.84
CA GLU A 160 -18.03 -1.69 34.57
C GLU A 160 -17.91 -1.99 33.07
N ALA A 161 -16.74 -2.43 32.63
CA ALA A 161 -16.46 -2.73 31.23
C ALA A 161 -15.93 -4.15 31.02
N PHE A 162 -16.35 -4.80 29.95
CA PHE A 162 -15.87 -6.13 29.58
C PHE A 162 -15.87 -6.37 28.06
N THR A 163 -15.05 -7.33 27.62
CA THR A 163 -15.00 -7.74 26.21
C THR A 163 -16.13 -8.73 25.91
N LEU A 164 -17.01 -8.41 24.95
CA LEU A 164 -17.98 -9.36 24.41
C LEU A 164 -17.37 -10.28 23.36
N VAL A 165 -16.65 -9.68 22.40
CA VAL A 165 -16.04 -10.41 21.29
C VAL A 165 -14.58 -10.01 21.20
N PRO A 166 -13.63 -10.97 21.30
CA PRO A 166 -12.22 -10.67 21.09
C PRO A 166 -11.94 -10.27 19.64
N LEU A 167 -10.74 -9.78 19.35
CA LEU A 167 -10.33 -9.39 17.99
C LEU A 167 -10.54 -10.55 17.01
N THR A 168 -11.40 -10.33 16.01
CA THR A 168 -11.76 -11.32 15.00
C THR A 168 -12.01 -10.68 13.64
N THR A 169 -11.82 -11.45 12.58
CA THR A 169 -12.27 -11.10 11.20
C THR A 169 -13.65 -11.68 10.89
N ASP A 170 -14.28 -12.36 11.84
CA ASP A 170 -15.64 -12.90 11.70
C ASP A 170 -16.68 -11.80 11.88
N TYR A 171 -16.99 -11.12 10.77
CA TYR A 171 -17.94 -10.01 10.74
C TYR A 171 -19.38 -10.44 10.98
N ASP A 172 -19.73 -11.67 10.64
CA ASP A 172 -21.07 -12.20 10.88
C ASP A 172 -21.28 -12.46 12.37
N LEU A 173 -20.28 -13.01 13.07
CA LEU A 173 -20.26 -13.12 14.53
C LEU A 173 -20.44 -11.75 15.19
N LEU A 174 -19.67 -10.75 14.79
CA LEU A 174 -19.75 -9.41 15.37
C LEU A 174 -21.15 -8.79 15.20
N LYS A 175 -21.73 -8.89 13.99
CA LYS A 175 -23.10 -8.40 13.72
C LYS A 175 -24.15 -9.15 14.53
N GLN A 176 -23.97 -10.46 14.73
CA GLN A 176 -24.86 -11.28 15.54
C GLN A 176 -24.83 -10.83 16.99
N TYR A 177 -23.65 -10.71 17.60
CA TYR A 177 -23.49 -10.24 18.99
C TYR A 177 -24.06 -8.82 19.18
N LEU A 178 -23.78 -7.90 18.24
CA LEU A 178 -24.36 -6.55 18.27
C LEU A 178 -25.90 -6.56 18.26
N SER A 179 -26.52 -7.50 17.54
CA SER A 179 -27.97 -7.52 17.35
C SER A 179 -28.72 -8.30 18.44
N GLN A 180 -28.07 -9.30 19.05
CA GLN A 180 -28.74 -10.26 19.94
C GLN A 180 -28.32 -10.10 21.41
N GLU A 181 -27.05 -9.80 21.66
CA GLU A 181 -26.46 -9.86 23.01
C GLU A 181 -26.34 -8.48 23.65
N VAL A 182 -26.10 -7.41 22.87
CA VAL A 182 -25.93 -6.05 23.41
C VAL A 182 -27.26 -5.51 23.92
N GLN A 183 -27.41 -5.46 25.24
CA GLN A 183 -28.61 -4.99 25.94
C GLN A 183 -28.22 -4.16 27.17
N ILE A 184 -29.11 -3.27 27.62
CA ILE A 184 -28.96 -2.62 28.94
C ILE A 184 -29.26 -3.69 30.00
N ASN A 185 -28.43 -3.77 31.05
CA ASN A 185 -28.40 -4.82 32.10
C ASN A 185 -27.47 -6.01 31.85
N MET A 186 -26.50 -5.90 30.94
CA MET A 186 -25.43 -6.92 30.90
C MET A 186 -24.42 -6.78 32.05
N THR A 187 -24.45 -5.65 32.76
CA THR A 187 -23.58 -5.34 33.90
C THR A 187 -24.44 -5.17 35.15
N GLU A 188 -23.97 -5.66 36.29
CA GLU A 188 -24.62 -5.43 37.59
C GLU A 188 -24.45 -3.99 38.10
N SER A 189 -23.40 -3.31 37.62
CA SER A 189 -23.03 -1.95 38.02
C SER A 189 -23.64 -0.90 37.08
N GLU A 190 -24.44 0.00 37.66
CA GLU A 190 -24.99 1.18 37.00
C GLU A 190 -23.94 2.30 36.83
N GLY A 191 -24.23 3.25 35.94
CA GLY A 191 -23.37 4.38 35.62
C GLY A 191 -22.55 4.18 34.34
N THR A 192 -21.53 5.01 34.18
CA THR A 192 -20.68 5.08 32.99
C THR A 192 -19.21 5.15 33.38
N ALA A 193 -18.48 4.07 33.10
CA ALA A 193 -17.07 3.85 33.45
C ALA A 193 -16.17 3.95 32.21
N LEU A 194 -16.01 5.18 31.69
CA LEU A 194 -15.25 5.42 30.46
C LEU A 194 -13.78 4.99 30.59
N GLY A 195 -13.13 5.27 31.72
CA GLY A 195 -11.72 4.91 31.91
C GLY A 195 -11.49 3.40 31.96
N ASP A 196 -12.40 2.64 32.60
CA ASP A 196 -12.32 1.18 32.64
C ASP A 196 -12.56 0.58 31.25
N ALA A 197 -13.50 1.14 30.48
CA ALA A 197 -13.75 0.75 29.09
C ALA A 197 -12.51 0.95 28.21
N LEU A 198 -11.83 2.09 28.36
CA LEU A 198 -10.57 2.33 27.68
C LEU A 198 -9.48 1.37 28.14
N ALA A 199 -9.35 1.09 29.43
CA ALA A 199 -8.36 0.15 29.95
C ALA A 199 -8.55 -1.26 29.37
N VAL A 200 -9.79 -1.76 29.32
CA VAL A 200 -10.13 -3.05 28.69
C VAL A 200 -9.81 -3.05 27.20
N SER A 201 -10.16 -1.97 26.50
CA SER A 201 -9.91 -1.81 25.06
C SER A 201 -8.41 -1.77 24.74
N ILE A 202 -7.63 -1.03 25.53
CA ILE A 202 -6.17 -0.91 25.40
C ILE A 202 -5.52 -2.28 25.62
N ASN A 203 -5.91 -3.00 26.67
CA ASN A 203 -5.37 -4.33 26.96
C ASN A 203 -5.66 -5.32 25.80
N ARG A 204 -6.82 -5.22 25.17
CA ARG A 204 -7.17 -6.05 24.00
C ARG A 204 -6.27 -5.77 22.79
N LEU A 205 -5.94 -4.50 22.54
CA LEU A 205 -5.08 -4.06 21.43
C LEU A 205 -3.59 -4.23 21.71
N GLU A 206 -3.18 -4.23 22.98
CA GLU A 206 -1.79 -4.43 23.38
C GLU A 206 -1.25 -5.78 22.89
N GLN A 207 -2.08 -6.83 22.98
CA GLN A 207 -1.73 -8.18 22.53
C GLN A 207 -1.64 -8.32 21.00
N SER A 208 -1.99 -7.29 20.24
CA SER A 208 -1.96 -7.30 18.78
C SER A 208 -0.61 -6.91 18.19
N ASN A 209 -0.25 -7.53 17.08
CA ASN A 209 0.91 -7.17 16.26
C ASN A 209 0.56 -6.23 15.08
N ALA A 210 -0.69 -5.74 14.98
CA ALA A 210 -1.09 -4.81 13.93
C ALA A 210 -0.35 -3.47 14.06
N LYS A 211 0.01 -2.85 12.92
CA LYS A 211 0.72 -1.56 12.89
C LYS A 211 -0.17 -0.39 13.29
N SER A 212 -1.43 -0.37 12.85
CA SER A 212 -2.41 0.60 13.33
C SER A 212 -3.43 -0.09 14.24
N LYS A 213 -3.69 0.57 15.37
CA LYS A 213 -4.54 0.11 16.48
C LYS A 213 -5.42 1.25 16.91
N VAL A 214 -6.72 1.04 16.91
CA VAL A 214 -7.69 2.11 17.17
C VAL A 214 -8.80 1.64 18.09
N VAL A 215 -9.23 2.53 18.98
CA VAL A 215 -10.44 2.38 19.79
C VAL A 215 -11.46 3.38 19.25
N ILE A 216 -12.64 2.90 18.89
CA ILE A 216 -13.79 3.74 18.59
C ILE A 216 -14.74 3.64 19.78
N LEU A 217 -14.81 4.72 20.56
CA LEU A 217 -15.62 4.84 21.74
C LEU A 217 -16.93 5.55 21.39
N LEU A 218 -18.07 4.89 21.63
CA LEU A 218 -19.40 5.46 21.47
C LEU A 218 -20.04 5.58 22.85
N SER A 219 -20.35 6.81 23.24
CA SER A 219 -20.99 7.13 24.53
C SER A 219 -21.78 8.43 24.36
N ASP A 220 -22.60 8.79 25.33
CA ASP A 220 -23.13 10.15 25.45
C ASP A 220 -22.17 11.09 26.20
N GLY A 221 -21.06 10.56 26.73
CA GLY A 221 -19.95 11.31 27.29
C GLY A 221 -20.00 11.48 28.80
N ASP A 222 -20.95 10.87 29.51
CA ASP A 222 -20.93 10.88 30.98
C ASP A 222 -19.80 9.98 31.53
N ASN A 223 -19.26 10.33 32.70
CA ASN A 223 -18.33 9.48 33.43
C ASN A 223 -18.51 9.67 34.94
N ASN A 224 -19.31 8.78 35.52
CA ASN A 224 -19.72 8.85 36.92
C ASN A 224 -19.38 7.56 37.71
N ALA A 225 -18.78 6.56 37.05
CA ALA A 225 -18.41 5.28 37.62
C ALA A 225 -16.99 4.85 37.19
N GLY A 226 -16.57 3.67 37.62
CA GLY A 226 -15.29 3.08 37.28
C GLY A 226 -14.15 3.41 38.25
N LYS A 227 -13.04 2.69 38.09
CA LYS A 227 -11.86 2.80 38.96
C LYS A 227 -10.74 3.63 38.32
N VAL A 228 -10.68 3.62 36.99
CA VAL A 228 -9.66 4.31 36.20
C VAL A 228 -10.20 5.65 35.71
N GLN A 229 -9.38 6.70 35.82
CA GLN A 229 -9.73 7.99 35.24
C GLN A 229 -9.54 7.97 33.72
N PRO A 230 -10.47 8.50 32.91
CA PRO A 230 -10.40 8.42 31.44
C PRO A 230 -9.11 9.00 30.86
N LEU A 231 -8.63 10.13 31.40
CA LEU A 231 -7.41 10.78 30.95
C LEU A 231 -6.13 9.99 31.28
N GLU A 232 -6.12 9.23 32.37
CA GLU A 232 -5.00 8.35 32.72
C GLU A 232 -4.93 7.18 31.73
N ALA A 233 -6.06 6.58 31.38
CA ALA A 233 -6.13 5.54 30.35
C ALA A 233 -5.63 6.06 28.99
N CYS A 234 -5.94 7.31 28.64
CA CYS A 234 -5.44 7.93 27.41
C CYS A 234 -3.92 8.11 27.39
N GLN A 235 -3.26 8.35 28.52
CA GLN A 235 -1.81 8.42 28.58
C GLN A 235 -1.18 7.07 28.23
N ILE A 236 -1.74 5.99 28.79
CA ILE A 236 -1.31 4.61 28.49
C ILE A 236 -1.56 4.28 27.00
N ALA A 237 -2.72 4.66 26.46
CA ALA A 237 -3.03 4.46 25.05
C ALA A 237 -2.01 5.17 24.14
N LYS A 238 -1.65 6.41 24.47
CA LYS A 238 -0.65 7.19 23.73
C LYS A 238 0.72 6.51 23.73
N GLU A 239 1.19 6.01 24.87
CA GLU A 239 2.45 5.28 24.97
C GLU A 239 2.46 4.00 24.12
N LYS A 240 1.31 3.32 24.05
CA LYS A 240 1.11 2.11 23.23
C LYS A 240 0.75 2.40 21.78
N GLN A 241 0.77 3.67 21.34
CA GLN A 241 0.43 4.10 19.98
C GLN A 241 -0.98 3.67 19.54
N ILE A 242 -1.92 3.67 20.48
CA ILE A 242 -3.33 3.37 20.23
C ILE A 242 -4.09 4.70 20.13
N LYS A 243 -4.77 4.90 18.99
CA LYS A 243 -5.58 6.11 18.77
C LYS A 243 -6.98 5.90 19.32
N ILE A 244 -7.55 6.92 19.97
CA ILE A 244 -8.92 6.88 20.47
C ILE A 244 -9.78 7.85 19.66
N TYR A 245 -10.76 7.31 18.95
CA TYR A 245 -11.84 8.06 18.32
C TYR A 245 -13.04 8.08 19.25
N SER A 246 -13.33 9.24 19.82
CA SER A 246 -14.46 9.42 20.73
C SER A 246 -15.65 10.01 19.95
N ILE A 247 -16.78 9.31 19.97
CA ILE A 247 -18.01 9.73 19.33
C ILE A 247 -19.07 9.94 20.41
N ILE A 248 -19.57 11.17 20.52
CA ILE A 248 -20.76 11.47 21.32
C ILE A 248 -22.00 11.17 20.49
N ALA A 249 -22.84 10.25 20.93
CA ALA A 249 -24.07 9.84 20.27
C ALA A 249 -25.31 10.34 21.02
N ALA A 250 -25.50 11.66 21.02
CA ALA A 250 -26.55 12.32 21.76
C ALA A 250 -26.93 13.66 21.11
N SER A 251 -28.21 14.01 21.13
CA SER A 251 -28.70 15.30 20.66
C SER A 251 -28.11 16.47 21.46
N ARG A 252 -28.16 17.68 20.90
CA ARG A 252 -27.75 18.92 21.60
C ARG A 252 -28.82 19.48 22.53
N ASN A 253 -30.01 18.90 22.51
CA ASN A 253 -31.09 19.36 23.37
C ASN A 253 -30.70 19.15 24.82
N GLU A 254 -30.90 20.17 25.65
CA GLU A 254 -30.66 20.10 27.10
C GLU A 254 -31.55 19.06 27.78
N GLN A 255 -32.73 18.81 27.20
CA GLN A 255 -33.63 17.75 27.64
C GLN A 255 -34.01 16.83 26.49
N VAL A 256 -34.11 15.54 26.81
CA VAL A 256 -34.38 14.47 25.85
C VAL A 256 -35.50 13.55 26.35
N PRO A 257 -36.34 13.04 25.44
CA PRO A 257 -37.45 12.18 25.84
C PRO A 257 -36.97 10.79 26.24
N TYR A 258 -37.57 10.24 27.29
CA TYR A 258 -37.41 8.84 27.68
C TYR A 258 -38.69 8.32 28.34
N GLY A 259 -39.33 7.33 27.73
CA GLY A 259 -40.58 6.77 28.23
C GLY A 259 -41.73 7.78 28.26
N LYS A 260 -42.79 7.45 29.01
CA LYS A 260 -43.99 8.29 29.14
C LYS A 260 -44.30 8.57 30.60
N ASP A 261 -44.72 9.81 30.87
CA ASP A 261 -45.22 10.22 32.17
C ASP A 261 -46.58 9.59 32.49
N ALA A 262 -47.08 9.83 33.72
CA ALA A 262 -48.38 9.32 34.17
C ALA A 262 -49.58 9.84 33.32
N LEU A 263 -49.37 10.87 32.50
CA LEU A 263 -50.36 11.46 31.59
C LEU A 263 -50.19 10.98 30.14
N GLY A 264 -49.24 10.07 29.87
CA GLY A 264 -48.96 9.50 28.57
C GLY A 264 -48.13 10.39 27.63
N LYS A 265 -47.57 11.51 28.12
CA LYS A 265 -46.66 12.38 27.36
C LYS A 265 -45.21 11.93 27.53
N PRO A 266 -44.32 12.20 26.55
CA PRO A 266 -42.90 11.89 26.71
C PRO A 266 -42.32 12.57 27.96
N ALA A 267 -41.73 11.79 28.86
CA ALA A 267 -41.04 12.34 30.01
C ALA A 267 -39.67 12.88 29.56
N MET A 268 -39.33 14.09 29.97
CA MET A 268 -38.11 14.78 29.55
C MET A 268 -37.05 14.66 30.66
N TYR A 269 -35.87 14.19 30.30
CA TYR A 269 -34.72 14.02 31.19
C TYR A 269 -33.59 14.94 30.79
N GLU A 270 -32.77 15.36 31.76
CA GLU A 270 -31.61 16.20 31.52
C GLU A 270 -30.53 15.43 30.76
N ASN A 271 -29.97 16.08 29.74
CA ASN A 271 -28.95 15.51 28.87
C ASN A 271 -27.57 16.03 29.28
N SER A 272 -26.96 15.39 30.28
CA SER A 272 -25.59 15.70 30.71
C SER A 272 -24.59 15.12 29.72
N ILE A 273 -23.74 15.97 29.14
CA ILE A 273 -22.74 15.58 28.14
C ILE A 273 -21.41 16.24 28.46
N ASP A 274 -20.37 15.45 28.77
CA ASP A 274 -19.01 15.96 28.94
C ASP A 274 -18.20 15.91 27.63
N GLU A 275 -18.45 16.90 26.78
CA GLU A 275 -17.71 17.07 25.53
C GLU A 275 -16.22 17.41 25.76
N ALA A 276 -15.90 18.08 26.86
CA ALA A 276 -14.54 18.52 27.14
C ALA A 276 -13.61 17.32 27.36
N THR A 277 -14.03 16.37 28.20
CA THR A 277 -13.28 15.16 28.48
C THR A 277 -13.13 14.31 27.23
N MET A 278 -14.21 14.05 26.48
CA MET A 278 -14.18 13.28 25.23
C MET A 278 -13.21 13.89 24.20
N LYS A 279 -13.24 15.21 24.03
CA LYS A 279 -12.32 15.92 23.12
C LYS A 279 -10.87 15.84 23.57
N GLN A 280 -10.62 15.94 24.88
CA GLN A 280 -9.28 15.84 25.44
C GLN A 280 -8.70 14.42 25.27
N MET A 281 -9.53 13.38 25.44
CA MET A 281 -9.13 11.99 25.22
C MET A 281 -8.67 11.74 23.78
N ALA A 282 -9.47 12.16 22.80
CA ALA A 282 -9.12 12.02 21.38
C ALA A 282 -7.83 12.79 21.03
N THR A 283 -7.71 14.04 21.51
CA THR A 283 -6.53 14.88 21.25
C THR A 283 -5.26 14.29 21.85
N THR A 284 -5.34 13.74 23.06
CA THR A 284 -4.19 13.15 23.77
C THR A 284 -3.60 11.96 23.01
N THR A 285 -4.46 11.16 22.39
CA THR A 285 -4.11 9.92 21.68
C THR A 285 -3.92 10.08 20.18
N GLN A 286 -3.93 11.31 19.66
CA GLN A 286 -3.87 11.61 18.21
C GLN A 286 -5.03 11.02 17.40
N GLY A 287 -6.16 10.73 18.05
CA GLY A 287 -7.41 10.41 17.39
C GLY A 287 -8.21 11.66 17.04
N ALA A 288 -9.51 11.48 16.80
CA ALA A 288 -10.44 12.56 16.50
C ALA A 288 -11.72 12.46 17.32
N PHE A 289 -12.21 13.62 17.73
CA PHE A 289 -13.50 13.76 18.41
C PHE A 289 -14.60 14.04 17.38
N PHE A 290 -15.72 13.33 17.53
CA PHE A 290 -16.92 13.54 16.73
C PHE A 290 -18.12 13.72 17.64
N ARG A 291 -18.95 14.70 17.32
CA ARG A 291 -20.28 14.83 17.89
C ARG A 291 -21.30 14.45 16.82
N ALA A 292 -22.06 13.41 17.10
CA ALA A 292 -23.21 13.01 16.32
C ALA A 292 -24.45 13.53 17.04
N ASP A 293 -25.22 14.37 16.35
CA ASP A 293 -26.48 14.93 16.84
C ASP A 293 -27.68 14.10 16.32
N ASP A 294 -27.44 13.23 15.33
CA ASP A 294 -28.42 12.34 14.71
C ASP A 294 -27.74 11.08 14.12
N ALA A 295 -28.54 10.12 13.64
CA ALA A 295 -28.04 8.91 12.99
C ALA A 295 -27.18 9.18 11.74
N ILE A 296 -27.44 10.28 11.02
CA ILE A 296 -26.73 10.63 9.78
C ILE A 296 -25.33 11.13 10.10
N SER A 297 -25.19 12.00 11.10
CA SER A 297 -23.91 12.52 11.58
C SER A 297 -23.09 11.42 12.26
N LEU A 298 -23.74 10.46 12.93
CA LEU A 298 -23.08 9.26 13.45
C LEU A 298 -22.44 8.44 12.32
N GLN A 299 -23.21 8.14 11.26
CA GLN A 299 -22.67 7.44 10.09
C GLN A 299 -21.50 8.20 9.45
N LYS A 300 -21.63 9.52 9.30
CA LYS A 300 -20.55 10.37 8.76
C LYS A 300 -19.28 10.34 9.62
N ALA A 301 -19.41 10.21 10.94
CA ALA A 301 -18.26 10.07 11.83
C ALA A 301 -17.49 8.77 11.55
N PHE A 302 -18.21 7.65 11.44
CA PHE A 302 -17.62 6.36 11.07
C PHE A 302 -16.97 6.37 9.67
N ASP A 303 -17.58 7.04 8.70
CA ASP A 303 -17.03 7.17 7.35
C ASP A 303 -15.71 7.98 7.36
N LYS A 304 -15.64 9.05 8.17
CA LYS A 304 -14.42 9.84 8.37
C LYS A 304 -13.31 9.04 9.04
N ILE A 305 -13.62 8.28 10.09
CA ILE A 305 -12.66 7.39 10.75
C ILE A 305 -12.10 6.38 9.76
N SER A 306 -12.97 5.78 8.93
CA SER A 306 -12.56 4.84 7.88
C SER A 306 -11.61 5.48 6.86
N THR A 307 -11.80 6.77 6.56
CA THR A 307 -10.93 7.51 5.63
C THR A 307 -9.57 7.80 6.25
N TYR A 308 -9.53 8.21 7.52
CA TYR A 308 -8.28 8.49 8.24
C TYR A 308 -7.39 7.25 8.30
N GLU A 309 -7.92 6.11 8.72
CA GLU A 309 -7.13 4.88 8.84
C GLU A 309 -6.70 4.31 7.48
N LYS A 310 -7.53 4.43 6.43
CA LYS A 310 -7.11 4.03 5.07
C LYS A 310 -5.94 4.86 4.54
N SER A 311 -5.95 6.17 4.78
CA SER A 311 -4.92 7.08 4.27
C SER A 311 -3.52 6.80 4.85
N GLU A 312 -3.46 6.35 6.10
CA GLU A 312 -2.20 6.03 6.79
C GLU A 312 -1.59 4.70 6.30
N ILE A 313 -2.42 3.73 5.91
CA ILE A 313 -1.97 2.44 5.36
C ILE A 313 -1.41 2.59 3.94
N MET A 314 -1.95 3.54 3.16
CA MET A 314 -1.55 3.78 1.76
C MET A 314 -0.09 4.24 1.59
N GLU A 315 0.62 4.57 2.66
CA GLU A 315 1.96 5.15 2.57
C GLU A 315 3.07 4.12 2.24
N ILE A 316 2.79 2.82 2.28
CA ILE A 316 3.79 1.77 1.97
C ILE A 316 3.91 1.56 0.44
N ASN A 317 4.58 2.48 -0.23
CA ASN A 317 4.83 2.42 -1.68
C ASN A 317 5.91 1.37 -2.01
N TYR A 318 5.53 0.22 -2.55
CA TYR A 318 6.49 -0.70 -3.18
C TYR A 318 6.66 -0.35 -4.65
N VAL A 319 7.87 0.08 -5.02
CA VAL A 319 8.25 0.29 -6.42
C VAL A 319 8.64 -1.06 -7.01
N GLN A 320 7.77 -1.65 -7.83
CA GLN A 320 8.12 -2.87 -8.57
C GLN A 320 8.79 -2.50 -9.90
N SER A 321 10.11 -2.63 -9.95
CA SER A 321 10.88 -2.52 -11.19
C SER A 321 10.78 -3.83 -11.99
N LYS A 322 10.42 -3.75 -13.28
CA LYS A 322 10.49 -4.89 -14.19
C LYS A 322 11.75 -4.82 -15.05
N ASP A 323 12.51 -5.91 -15.08
CA ASP A 323 13.74 -6.07 -15.86
C ASP A 323 13.45 -6.38 -17.34
N TYR A 324 14.11 -5.66 -18.26
CA TYR A 324 14.01 -5.86 -19.72
C TYR A 324 15.33 -6.27 -20.39
N TYR A 325 16.37 -6.62 -19.61
CA TYR A 325 17.67 -7.04 -20.16
C TYR A 325 17.59 -8.27 -21.09
N ARG A 326 16.60 -9.14 -20.85
CA ARG A 326 16.43 -10.42 -21.57
C ARG A 326 16.21 -10.21 -23.07
N ILE A 327 15.51 -9.14 -23.44
CA ILE A 327 15.23 -8.80 -24.84
C ILE A 327 16.54 -8.54 -25.58
N TYR A 328 17.40 -7.68 -25.02
CA TYR A 328 18.70 -7.36 -25.61
C TYR A 328 19.65 -8.56 -25.65
N LEU A 329 19.59 -9.42 -24.63
CA LEU A 329 20.38 -10.66 -24.57
C LEU A 329 19.99 -11.64 -25.69
N ILE A 330 18.70 -11.76 -26.00
CA ILE A 330 18.22 -12.64 -27.09
C ILE A 330 18.62 -12.08 -28.45
N TRP A 331 18.47 -10.78 -28.66
CA TRP A 331 18.96 -10.15 -29.88
C TRP A 331 20.47 -10.32 -30.04
N ALA A 332 21.25 -10.17 -28.95
CA ALA A 332 22.68 -10.46 -28.98
C ALA A 332 22.97 -11.91 -29.38
N PHE A 333 22.24 -12.88 -28.83
CA PHE A 333 22.40 -14.29 -29.16
C PHE A 333 22.09 -14.60 -30.63
N ILE A 334 21.01 -14.03 -31.18
CA ILE A 334 20.64 -14.19 -32.60
C ILE A 334 21.72 -13.57 -33.50
N VAL A 335 22.18 -12.37 -33.18
CA VAL A 335 23.25 -11.68 -33.94
C VAL A 335 24.57 -12.47 -33.87
N PHE A 336 24.87 -13.07 -32.71
CA PHE A 336 26.04 -13.92 -32.54
C PHE A 336 25.99 -15.19 -33.41
N LEU A 337 24.85 -15.88 -33.45
CA LEU A 337 24.66 -17.04 -34.32
C LEU A 337 24.79 -16.64 -35.80
N PHE A 338 24.21 -15.51 -36.19
CA PHE A 338 24.33 -14.98 -37.54
C PHE A 338 25.79 -14.66 -37.92
N TRP A 339 26.54 -14.06 -36.99
CA TRP A 339 27.98 -13.84 -37.14
C TRP A 339 28.75 -15.15 -37.35
N LEU A 340 28.45 -16.18 -36.55
CA LEU A 340 29.10 -17.49 -36.65
C LEU A 340 28.85 -18.10 -38.04
N MET A 341 27.61 -18.05 -38.54
CA MET A 341 27.30 -18.54 -39.90
C MET A 341 28.05 -17.77 -40.98
N LEU A 342 28.16 -16.45 -40.88
CA LEU A 342 28.90 -15.66 -41.86
C LEU A 342 30.39 -15.99 -41.86
N LYS A 343 30.96 -16.24 -40.68
CA LYS A 343 32.36 -16.64 -40.51
C LYS A 343 32.62 -18.01 -41.13
N THR A 344 31.67 -18.95 -41.04
CA THR A 344 31.82 -20.32 -41.57
C THR A 344 31.51 -20.44 -43.07
N THR A 345 30.69 -19.57 -43.66
CA THR A 345 30.00 -19.93 -44.92
C THR A 345 30.70 -19.54 -46.22
N PHE A 346 31.46 -18.44 -46.34
CA PHE A 346 32.22 -18.16 -47.58
C PHE A 346 33.03 -16.86 -47.53
N MET A 347 32.62 -15.89 -46.72
CA MET A 347 33.14 -14.52 -46.79
C MET A 347 34.55 -14.34 -46.22
N ASN A 348 35.02 -15.23 -45.34
CA ASN A 348 36.39 -15.16 -44.83
C ASN A 348 37.38 -15.85 -45.78
N ASN A 349 37.05 -17.02 -46.34
CA ASN A 349 37.94 -17.76 -47.25
C ASN A 349 38.04 -17.11 -48.64
N ALA A 350 36.99 -16.48 -49.18
CA ALA A 350 37.03 -15.94 -50.55
C ALA A 350 37.69 -14.54 -50.69
N LEU A 351 38.27 -14.01 -49.59
CA LEU A 351 38.92 -12.69 -49.54
C LEU A 351 40.33 -12.74 -48.90
N GLU A 352 40.78 -13.89 -48.41
CA GLU A 352 42.16 -14.11 -47.96
C GLU A 352 43.05 -14.79 -49.03
N ASP A 353 42.45 -15.43 -50.05
CA ASP A 353 43.06 -15.75 -51.35
C ASP A 353 42.79 -14.61 -52.36
#